data_AF-A0A7C5U0W5-F1
#
_entry.id   AF-A0A7C5U0W5-F1
#
_cell.length_a   1.000
_cell.length_b   1.000
_cell.length_c   1.000
_cell.angle_alpha   90.00
_cell.angle_beta   90.00
_cell.angle_gamma   90.00
#
_symmetry.space_group_name_H-M   'P 1'
#
loop_
_entity.id
_entity.type
_entity.pdbx_description
1 polymer ?
#
loop_
_entity_poly.entity_id
_entity_poly.type
_entity_poly.pdbx_seq_one_letter_code
_entity_poly.pdbx_strand_id
1 'polypeptide(L)' 'MQLKLFTVGPVACYPQVLEEMGRQMFSHRSKDYIDLHKDLTFLLKEFLETESEIFFFPSSGTGFMEASVRNCVERKM' A
#
# COMPACT_ATOMS: atom_id res chain seq x y z
N MET A 1 4.31 23.86 -16.19
CA MET A 1 5.17 22.78 -16.72
C MET A 1 5.14 21.62 -15.73
N GLN A 2 4.87 20.40 -16.19
CA GLN A 2 4.91 19.20 -15.34
C GLN A 2 6.32 18.61 -15.36
N LEU A 3 6.86 18.28 -14.19
CA LEU A 3 8.19 17.65 -14.06
C LEU A 3 8.17 16.24 -14.66
N LYS A 4 9.12 15.94 -15.55
CA LYS A 4 9.34 14.57 -16.05
C LYS A 4 10.29 13.85 -15.10
N LEU A 5 9.77 12.87 -14.36
CA LEU A 5 10.53 12.13 -13.34
C LEU A 5 11.08 10.82 -13.95
N PHE A 6 12.39 10.79 -14.22
CA PHE A 6 13.13 9.60 -14.66
C PHE A 6 14.02 9.04 -13.53
N THR A 7 13.52 9.08 -12.30
CA THR A 7 14.21 8.69 -11.06
C THR A 7 13.87 7.27 -10.65
N VAL A 8 14.74 6.62 -9.86
CA VAL A 8 14.52 5.30 -9.25
C VAL A 8 13.66 5.37 -7.99
N GLY A 9 12.52 6.06 -8.09
CA GLY A 9 11.66 6.36 -6.94
C GLY A 9 11.99 7.70 -6.27
N PRO A 10 10.98 8.56 -6.02
CA PRO A 10 9.60 8.47 -6.51
C PRO A 10 9.52 8.59 -8.04
N VAL A 11 8.40 8.19 -8.62
CA VAL A 11 8.08 8.37 -10.04
C VAL A 11 6.78 9.17 -10.18
N ALA A 12 6.50 9.69 -11.38
CA ALA A 12 5.24 10.36 -11.63
C ALA A 12 4.07 9.38 -11.48
N CYS A 13 3.05 9.76 -10.70
CA CYS A 13 1.83 8.97 -10.57
C CYS A 13 1.02 9.01 -11.87
N TYR A 14 0.33 7.91 -12.18
CA TYR A 14 -0.65 7.91 -13.27
C TYR A 14 -1.76 8.92 -12.99
N PRO A 15 -2.35 9.57 -14.02
CA PRO A 15 -3.40 10.57 -13.84
C PRO A 15 -4.59 10.07 -13.00
N GLN A 16 -5.01 8.81 -13.17
CA GLN A 16 -6.13 8.26 -12.40
C GLN A 16 -5.82 8.15 -10.90
N VAL A 17 -4.56 7.86 -10.54
CA VAL A 17 -4.14 7.81 -9.13
C VAL A 17 -4.20 9.19 -8.49
N LEU A 18 -3.79 10.24 -9.22
CA LEU A 18 -3.87 11.61 -8.74
C LEU A 18 -5.31 12.08 -8.54
N GLU A 19 -6.22 11.68 -9.44
CA GLU A 19 -7.65 11.96 -9.32
C GLU A 19 -8.23 11.31 -8.06
N GLU A 20 -7.96 10.03 -7.83
CA GLU A 20 -8.43 9.30 -6.64
C GLU A 20 -7.86 9.87 -5.34
N MET A 21 -6.57 10.22 -5.32
CA MET A 21 -5.92 10.85 -4.17
C MET A 21 -6.49 12.25 -3.84
N GLY A 22 -7.13 12.91 -4.81
CA GLY A 22 -7.77 14.21 -4.63
C GLY A 22 -9.19 14.15 -4.06
N ARG A 23 -9.76 12.95 -3.88
CA ARG A 23 -11.14 12.77 -3.39
C ARG A 23 -11.24 13.04 -1.89
N GLN A 24 -12.45 13.39 -1.45
CA GLN A 24 -12.73 13.56 -0.02
C GLN A 24 -12.55 12.23 0.72
N MET A 25 -11.81 12.28 1.83
CA MET A 25 -11.55 11.10 2.64
C MET A 25 -12.82 10.59 3.32
N PHE A 26 -13.08 9.30 3.18
CA PHE A 26 -14.09 8.58 3.95
C PHE A 26 -13.49 7.99 5.23
N SER A 27 -14.35 7.62 6.17
CA SER A 27 -13.93 7.00 7.43
C SER A 27 -13.30 5.63 7.20
N HIS A 28 -12.22 5.32 7.92
CA HIS A 28 -11.58 3.99 7.94
C HIS A 28 -12.48 2.87 8.47
N ARG A 29 -13.68 3.19 8.96
CA ARG A 29 -14.70 2.21 9.38
C ARG A 29 -15.97 2.24 8.51
N SER A 30 -15.98 3.04 7.45
CA SER A 30 -17.13 3.11 6.54
C SER A 30 -17.26 1.80 5.76
N LYS A 31 -18.47 1.56 5.24
CA LYS A 31 -18.71 0.47 4.29
C LYS A 31 -17.80 0.58 3.07
N ASP A 32 -17.59 1.80 2.57
CA ASP A 32 -16.72 2.07 1.43
C ASP A 32 -15.27 1.63 1.68
N TYR A 33 -14.71 1.92 2.86
CA TYR A 33 -13.36 1.45 3.20
C TYR A 33 -13.30 -0.08 3.33
N ILE A 34 -14.31 -0.68 3.96
CA ILE A 34 -14.36 -2.14 4.15
C ILE A 34 -14.37 -2.86 2.80
N ASP A 35 -15.18 -2.37 1.86
CA ASP A 35 -15.30 -2.96 0.53
C ASP A 35 -14.01 -2.72 -0.28
N LEU A 36 -13.45 -1.50 -0.25
CA LEU A 36 -12.14 -1.19 -0.86
C LEU A 36 -11.00 -2.07 -0.32
N HIS A 37 -10.94 -2.27 0.99
CA HIS A 37 -9.88 -3.05 1.62
C HIS A 37 -9.93 -4.52 1.19
N LYS A 38 -11.14 -5.08 1.07
CA LYS A 38 -11.33 -6.46 0.58
C LYS A 38 -10.88 -6.60 -0.87
N ASP A 39 -11.32 -5.69 -1.74
CA ASP A 39 -10.96 -5.72 -3.16
C ASP A 39 -9.44 -5.59 -3.35
N LEU A 40 -8.82 -4.67 -2.62
CA LEU A 40 -7.36 -4.49 -2.66
C LEU A 40 -6.62 -5.73 -2.15
N THR A 41 -7.13 -6.36 -1.08
CA THR A 41 -6.55 -7.61 -0.55
C THR A 41 -6.61 -8.73 -1.59
N PHE A 42 -7.76 -8.90 -2.24
CA PHE A 42 -7.94 -9.90 -3.29
C PHE A 42 -6.99 -9.67 -4.47
N LEU A 43 -6.97 -8.45 -5.01
CA LEU A 43 -6.11 -8.09 -6.15
C LEU A 43 -4.62 -8.28 -5.83
N LEU A 44 -4.18 -7.98 -4.60
CA LEU A 44 -2.79 -8.20 -4.20
C LEU A 44 -2.46 -9.69 -4.04
N LYS A 45 -3.38 -10.51 -3.51
CA LYS A 45 -3.19 -11.97 -3.46
C LYS A 45 -3.05 -12.56 -4.85
N GLU A 46 -3.90 -12.14 -5.80
CA GLU A 46 -3.78 -12.56 -7.20
C GLU A 46 -2.46 -12.09 -7.83
N PHE A 47 -2.10 -10.81 -7.66
CA PHE A 47 -0.88 -10.24 -8.23
C PHE A 47 0.40 -10.88 -7.69
N LEU A 48 0.43 -11.22 -6.40
CA LEU A 48 1.58 -11.85 -5.74
C LEU A 48 1.54 -13.39 -5.82
N GLU A 49 0.49 -13.96 -6.41
CA GLU A 49 0.25 -15.42 -6.49
C GLU A 49 0.38 -16.11 -5.14
N THR A 50 -0.28 -15.57 -4.11
CA THR A 50 -0.17 -16.08 -2.72
C THR A 50 -1.50 -16.23 -2.02
N GLU A 51 -1.60 -17.29 -1.21
CA GLU A 51 -2.72 -17.51 -0.29
C GLU A 51 -2.51 -16.86 1.09
N SER A 52 -1.30 -16.37 1.36
CA SER A 52 -0.91 -15.80 2.65
C SER A 52 -1.74 -14.56 3.01
N GLU A 53 -1.84 -14.27 4.31
CA GLU A 53 -2.46 -13.02 4.77
C GLU A 53 -1.69 -11.80 4.29
N ILE A 54 -2.40 -10.79 3.79
CA ILE A 54 -1.84 -9.51 3.34
C ILE A 54 -2.05 -8.47 4.43
N PHE A 55 -0.96 -7.82 4.85
CA PHE A 55 -1.01 -6.75 5.83
C PHE A 55 -0.66 -5.41 5.17
N PHE A 56 -1.49 -4.39 5.43
CA PHE A 56 -1.29 -3.03 4.93
C PHE A 56 -0.74 -2.14 6.04
N PHE A 57 0.30 -1.35 5.72
CA PHE A 57 0.92 -0.44 6.67
C PHE A 57 0.81 0.99 6.14
N PRO A 58 0.42 1.97 6.97
CA PRO A 58 0.45 3.38 6.62
C PRO A 58 1.90 3.92 6.71
N SER A 59 2.84 3.29 6.01
CA SER A 59 4.27 3.62 5.99
C SER A 59 4.89 3.28 4.63
N SER A 60 6.14 3.69 4.42
CA SER A 60 6.91 3.27 3.25
C SER A 60 7.53 1.88 3.46
N GLY A 61 8.24 1.36 2.43
CA GLY A 61 8.85 0.02 2.47
C GLY A 61 9.77 -0.22 3.67
N THR A 62 10.49 0.79 4.16
CA THR A 62 11.37 0.64 5.34
C THR A 62 10.58 0.28 6.60
N GLY A 63 9.34 0.77 6.75
CA GLY A 63 8.47 0.42 7.87
C GLY A 63 8.10 -1.06 7.87
N PHE A 64 7.86 -1.64 6.68
CA PHE A 64 7.67 -3.09 6.53
C PHE A 64 8.95 -3.87 6.89
N MET A 65 10.12 -3.38 6.44
CA MET A 65 11.40 -4.02 6.77
C MET A 65 11.60 -4.07 8.29
N GLU A 66 11.38 -2.96 9.00
CA GLU A 66 11.45 -2.93 10.46
C GLU A 66 10.45 -3.90 11.11
N ALA A 67 9.17 -3.85 10.69
CA ALA A 67 8.13 -4.71 11.25
C ALA A 67 8.46 -6.20 11.06
N SER A 68 8.98 -6.58 9.89
CA SER A 68 9.38 -7.96 9.60
C SER A 68 10.50 -8.44 10.53
N VAL A 69 11.54 -7.62 10.74
CA VAL A 69 12.64 -7.95 11.64
C VAL A 69 12.14 -8.03 13.08
N ARG A 70 11.33 -7.08 13.55
CA ARG A 70 10.90 -7.04 14.96
C ARG A 70 9.95 -8.18 15.36
N ASN A 71 9.20 -8.72 14.40
CA ASN A 71 8.14 -9.70 14.68
C ASN A 71 8.46 -11.12 14.17
N CYS A 72 9.26 -11.27 13.12
CA CYS A 72 9.43 -12.55 12.44
C CYS A 72 10.82 -13.18 12.62
N VAL A 73 11.73 -12.54 13.37
CA VAL A 73 13.02 -13.14 13.73
C VAL A 73 13.02 -13.57 15.18
N GLU A 74 13.63 -14.73 15.46
CA GLU A 74 13.66 -15.30 16.80
C GLU A 74 14.60 -14.53 17.74
N ARG A 75 15.79 -14.17 17.24
CA ARG A 75 16.76 -13.37 17.98
C ARG A 75 16.62 -11.89 17.63
N LYS A 76 15.97 -11.15 18.51
CA LYS A 76 15.83 -9.69 18.42
C LYS A 76 17.21 -9.04 18.63
N MET A 77 17.50 -8.00 17.84
CA MET A 77 18.66 -7.12 18.06
C MET A 77 18.44 -6.23 19.28
#